data_AF-A0A8R2JMJ1-F1
#
_entry.id   AF-A0A8R2JMJ1-F1
#
_cell.length_a   1.000
_cell.length_b   1.000
_cell.length_c   1.000
_cell.angle_alpha   90.00
_cell.angle_beta   90.00
_cell.angle_gamma   90.00
#
_symmetry.space_group_name_H-M   'P 1'
#
loop_
_entity.id
_entity.type
_entity.pdbx_description
1 polymer ?
#
loop_
_entity_poly.entity_id
_entity_poly.type
_entity_poly.pdbx_seq_one_letter_code
_entity_poly.pdbx_strand_id
1 'polypeptide(L)'
;MAAFIGIGVLRHMLYRLIFWAAVLLCLSQLLLTLWRSDRPMAMKSSNINTRMILQNMIDFHIARTTTPPYESLLTVEPWVDKLSVQSEKLIMDQVQKRLPNLPVTYWNQNKNKAMFYKNESCAKFPSIYELEFNNVYWQSLQTSNGSFHLYSAYYDVRKLSRIGPAVRILGMINRIEPTVKTHCQFWFDDHKQPVIVKIMEYKYIWYKKWGNYKQGIFQPYLIACQIPKSHHHAVPASVSLVENVCDKATNNLRVVYNRPAVKKGFAVCVKGLDFLYEDLSVRLVEWIELLHILGADKIFFYQLQVHPNISKVLDHYESVGRVHVTPLTLPGGQPNVPGFQHLYLTKKVNHKRQNELIPYNDCLYRNLYSYDYIALLDIDEVIMPIRTRTWKELMETVMVKALAIRNETRASYNVRNVYFLDDLIHTHGWFKTIPKYMHMLQHVYRSKNYTKPNQYVKCFHNPERALTLHNHFPLACLSQGCTSYAMDTADAHLQHYRADCVKTLKKTCTEFRQNSVIDTTIWRYKRDLISRVSNTLSSLGFFPAI
;
A
#
# COMPACT_ATOMS: atom_id res chain seq x y z
N MET A 1 79.36 43.03 23.03
CA MET A 1 78.75 42.72 21.72
C MET A 1 77.28 42.39 21.97
N ALA A 2 76.48 43.43 22.21
CA ALA A 2 75.04 43.35 22.39
C ALA A 2 74.39 43.92 21.13
N ALA A 3 73.17 43.47 20.85
CA ALA A 3 72.35 43.73 19.65
C ALA A 3 72.74 42.90 18.42
N PHE A 4 72.06 41.75 18.22
CA PHE A 4 71.62 41.26 16.89
C PHE A 4 70.76 39.98 16.92
N ILE A 5 70.23 39.53 18.07
CA ILE A 5 69.41 38.29 18.16
C ILE A 5 67.88 38.56 18.21
N GLY A 6 67.44 39.83 18.33
CA GLY A 6 66.02 40.16 18.59
C GLY A 6 65.07 40.18 17.38
N ILE A 7 65.55 40.30 16.13
CA ILE A 7 64.67 40.60 14.98
C ILE A 7 64.15 39.31 14.29
N GLY A 8 64.92 38.22 14.30
CA GLY A 8 64.53 36.97 13.64
C GLY A 8 63.39 36.22 14.34
N VAL A 9 63.39 36.22 15.68
CA VAL A 9 62.39 35.52 16.49
C VAL A 9 61.02 36.23 16.42
N LEU A 10 61.02 37.57 16.45
CA LEU A 10 59.79 38.37 16.37
C LEU A 10 59.09 38.20 15.02
N ARG A 11 59.86 38.17 13.93
CA ARG A 11 59.35 37.96 12.57
C ARG A 11 58.74 36.56 12.42
N HIS A 12 59.37 35.53 13.00
CA HIS A 12 58.86 34.16 12.97
C HIS A 12 57.56 33.98 13.79
N MET A 13 57.44 34.66 14.93
CA MET A 13 56.19 34.68 15.70
C MET A 13 55.07 35.39 14.95
N LEU A 14 55.36 36.50 14.26
CA LEU A 14 54.38 37.24 13.49
C LEU A 14 53.83 36.42 12.31
N TYR A 15 54.69 35.70 11.59
CA TYR A 15 54.25 34.79 10.51
C TYR A 15 53.38 33.64 11.03
N ARG A 16 53.69 33.07 12.21
CA ARG A 16 52.85 32.03 12.82
C ARG A 16 51.49 32.58 13.25
N LEU A 17 51.44 33.79 13.80
CA LEU A 17 50.19 34.46 14.17
C LEU A 17 49.30 34.73 12.95
N ILE A 18 49.88 35.25 11.87
CA ILE A 18 49.15 35.51 10.61
C ILE A 18 48.66 34.20 9.99
N PHE A 19 49.48 33.15 10.00
CA PHE A 19 49.10 31.83 9.49
C PHE A 19 47.92 31.23 10.27
N TRP A 20 47.97 31.25 11.61
CA TRP A 20 46.89 30.75 12.44
C TRP A 20 45.61 31.59 12.34
N ALA A 21 45.72 32.91 12.18
CA ALA A 21 44.58 33.78 11.92
C ALA A 21 43.89 33.46 10.58
N ALA A 22 44.67 33.19 9.52
CA ALA A 22 44.13 32.78 8.22
C ALA A 22 43.45 31.40 8.28
N VAL A 23 44.01 30.45 9.02
CA VAL A 23 43.40 29.12 9.24
C VAL A 23 42.07 29.24 9.99
N LEU A 24 41.99 30.07 11.03
CA LEU A 24 40.75 30.31 11.78
C LEU A 24 39.67 31.00 10.92
N LEU A 25 40.05 31.96 10.08
CA LEU A 25 39.13 32.60 9.14
C LEU A 25 38.56 31.60 8.12
N CYS A 26 39.40 30.74 7.55
CA CYS A 26 38.96 29.67 6.64
C CYS A 26 38.01 28.68 7.34
N LEU A 27 38.33 28.25 8.56
CA LEU A 27 37.46 27.36 9.34
C LEU A 27 36.11 28.02 9.67
N SER A 28 36.11 29.31 9.99
CA SER A 28 34.87 30.06 10.27
C SER A 28 33.98 30.19 9.04
N GLN A 29 34.56 30.44 7.85
CA GLN A 29 33.81 30.47 6.60
C GLN A 29 33.28 29.09 6.22
N LEU A 30 34.06 28.03 6.43
CA LEU A 30 33.62 26.66 6.18
C LEU A 30 32.43 26.27 7.09
N LEU A 31 32.50 26.62 8.37
CA LEU A 31 31.41 26.42 9.33
C LEU A 31 30.16 27.24 8.97
N LEU A 32 30.31 28.48 8.50
CA LEU A 32 29.21 29.31 8.00
C LEU A 32 28.57 28.73 6.73
N THR A 33 29.35 28.15 5.82
CA THR A 33 28.81 27.47 4.62
C THR A 33 28.10 26.17 4.97
N LEU A 34 28.62 25.39 5.92
CA LEU A 34 27.97 24.18 6.42
C LEU A 34 26.66 24.52 7.15
N TRP A 35 26.66 25.58 7.97
CA TRP A 35 25.45 26.05 8.65
C TRP A 35 24.39 26.61 7.69
N ARG A 36 24.78 27.27 6.59
CA ARG A 36 23.85 27.71 5.53
C ARG A 36 23.27 26.53 4.73
N SER A 37 24.00 25.42 4.61
CA SER A 37 23.55 24.20 3.92
C SER A 37 22.56 23.37 4.75
N ASP A 38 22.51 23.55 6.07
CA ASP A 38 21.69 22.77 7.00
C ASP A 38 20.35 23.43 7.36
N ARG A 39 19.82 24.35 6.54
CA ARG A 39 18.41 24.73 6.69
C ARG A 39 17.53 23.54 6.26
N PRO A 40 16.75 22.94 7.17
CA PRO A 40 15.82 21.90 6.77
C PRO A 40 14.79 22.50 5.82
N MET A 41 14.72 21.98 4.59
CA MET A 41 13.55 22.18 3.74
C MET A 41 12.34 21.64 4.51
N ALA A 42 11.45 22.55 4.93
CA ALA A 42 10.17 22.18 5.48
C ALA A 42 9.39 21.38 4.43
N MET A 43 9.40 20.05 4.56
CA MET A 43 8.62 19.16 3.72
C MET A 43 7.15 19.36 4.07
N LYS A 44 6.41 20.04 3.17
CA LYS A 44 4.97 20.23 3.28
C LYS A 44 4.30 18.87 3.44
N SER A 45 3.75 18.62 4.64
CA SER A 45 2.80 17.56 4.89
C SER A 45 1.53 17.85 4.07
N SER A 46 1.38 17.15 2.95
CA SER A 46 0.16 17.21 2.14
C SER A 46 -0.88 16.27 2.72
N ASN A 47 -1.70 16.77 3.65
CA ASN A 47 -3.06 16.25 3.91
C ASN A 47 -3.86 17.09 4.93
N ILE A 48 -4.11 18.37 4.62
CA ILE A 48 -5.19 19.15 5.24
C ILE A 48 -5.74 20.12 4.17
N ASN A 49 -7.06 20.26 4.09
CA ASN A 49 -7.88 21.13 3.25
C ASN A 49 -7.32 22.56 3.03
N THR A 50 -6.25 22.72 2.26
CA THR A 50 -5.66 24.02 1.90
C THR A 50 -6.17 24.53 0.55
N ARG A 51 -7.06 23.78 -0.10
CA ARG A 51 -7.58 24.07 -1.45
C ARG A 51 -8.38 25.37 -1.54
N MET A 52 -8.97 25.83 -0.44
CA MET A 52 -9.73 27.09 -0.43
C MET A 52 -8.84 28.34 -0.36
N ILE A 53 -7.64 28.24 0.21
CA ILE A 53 -6.71 29.38 0.33
C ILE A 53 -5.89 29.56 -0.95
N LEU A 54 -5.56 28.46 -1.64
CA LEU A 54 -4.78 28.51 -2.88
C LEU A 54 -5.54 29.09 -4.07
N GLN A 55 -6.87 28.96 -4.12
CA GLN A 55 -7.67 29.53 -5.21
C GLN A 55 -7.64 31.07 -5.20
N ASN A 56 -7.65 31.69 -4.01
CA ASN A 56 -7.58 33.16 -3.87
C ASN A 56 -6.16 33.73 -4.06
N MET A 57 -5.11 32.91 -4.01
CA MET A 57 -3.73 33.37 -4.25
C MET A 57 -3.38 33.48 -5.73
N ILE A 58 -4.09 32.74 -6.61
CA ILE A 58 -3.82 32.76 -8.06
C ILE A 58 -4.32 34.06 -8.70
N ASP A 59 -5.39 34.66 -8.18
CA ASP A 59 -5.91 35.95 -8.66
C ASP A 59 -5.02 37.15 -8.29
N PHE A 60 -4.04 36.98 -7.38
CA PHE A 60 -3.14 38.04 -6.95
C PHE A 60 -1.84 38.14 -7.76
N HIS A 61 -1.59 37.24 -8.72
CA HIS A 61 -0.33 37.18 -9.46
C HIS A 61 -0.27 38.03 -10.75
N ILE A 62 -1.16 39.02 -10.90
CA ILE A 62 -1.09 40.00 -12.01
C ILE A 62 -0.78 41.43 -11.53
N ALA A 63 -0.65 41.70 -10.22
CA ALA A 63 -0.40 43.06 -9.73
C ALA A 63 1.02 43.25 -9.14
N ARG A 64 1.88 43.90 -9.95
CA ARG A 64 3.01 44.79 -9.64
C ARG A 64 3.84 44.57 -8.35
N THR A 65 5.15 44.48 -8.57
CA THR A 65 6.24 44.73 -7.62
C THR A 65 6.20 46.14 -7.02
N THR A 66 5.49 46.30 -5.92
CA THR A 66 5.74 47.36 -4.93
C THR A 66 5.47 46.79 -3.55
N THR A 67 6.48 46.80 -2.66
CA THR A 67 6.29 46.45 -1.25
C THR A 67 5.20 47.35 -0.65
N PRO A 68 4.15 46.77 -0.03
CA PRO A 68 3.07 47.56 0.56
C PRO A 68 3.61 48.50 1.66
N PRO A 69 3.10 49.75 1.78
CA PRO A 69 3.51 50.67 2.84
C PRO A 69 3.32 50.05 4.23
N TYR A 70 4.22 50.34 5.19
CA TYR A 70 4.17 49.79 6.55
C TYR A 70 2.80 49.99 7.21
N GLU A 71 2.18 51.13 7.01
CA GLU A 71 0.84 51.46 7.52
C GLU A 71 -0.25 50.54 6.97
N SER A 72 -0.13 50.08 5.73
CA SER A 72 -1.07 49.09 5.16
C SER A 72 -0.92 47.72 5.81
N LEU A 73 0.30 47.32 6.21
CA LEU A 73 0.53 46.07 6.94
C LEU A 73 -0.05 46.09 8.36
N LEU A 74 -0.23 47.27 8.96
CA LEU A 74 -0.87 47.42 10.27
C LEU A 74 -2.38 47.12 10.26
N THR A 75 -3.01 47.14 9.09
CA THR A 75 -4.47 46.94 8.91
C THR A 75 -4.82 45.62 8.23
N VAL A 76 -3.84 44.88 7.72
CA VAL A 76 -4.04 43.57 7.10
C VAL A 76 -4.24 42.53 8.20
N GLU A 77 -5.47 42.02 8.31
CA GLU A 77 -5.69 40.80 9.10
C GLU A 77 -5.15 39.58 8.34
N PRO A 78 -4.34 38.72 8.98
CA PRO A 78 -3.98 37.46 8.37
C PRO A 78 -5.24 36.62 8.16
N TRP A 79 -5.35 36.03 6.97
CA TRP A 79 -6.40 35.07 6.63
C TRP A 79 -6.15 33.76 7.38
N VAL A 80 -6.48 33.77 8.67
CA VAL A 80 -6.49 32.59 9.51
C VAL A 80 -7.81 31.86 9.30
N ASP A 81 -7.74 30.54 9.33
CA ASP A 81 -8.91 29.70 9.18
C ASP A 81 -9.81 29.87 10.42
N LYS A 82 -10.80 30.77 10.36
CA LYS A 82 -11.78 31.03 11.42
C LYS A 82 -12.89 29.95 11.42
N LEU A 83 -12.56 28.69 11.11
CA LEU A 83 -13.51 27.57 11.19
C LEU A 83 -14.12 27.57 12.59
N SER A 84 -15.44 27.81 12.67
CA SER A 84 -16.23 27.66 13.88
C SER A 84 -15.93 26.31 14.52
N VAL A 85 -15.81 26.25 15.85
CA VAL A 85 -15.62 25.03 16.64
C VAL A 85 -16.33 23.86 15.98
N GLN A 86 -15.58 22.96 15.36
CA GLN A 86 -16.17 21.85 14.61
C GLN A 86 -16.98 21.00 15.58
N SER A 87 -18.25 20.75 15.25
CA SER A 87 -19.08 19.87 16.08
C SER A 87 -18.39 18.52 16.32
N GLU A 88 -18.53 17.94 17.52
CA GLU A 88 -17.93 16.64 17.88
C GLU A 88 -18.21 15.58 16.81
N LYS A 89 -19.42 15.58 16.24
CA LYS A 89 -19.83 14.69 15.15
C LYS A 89 -18.93 14.80 13.91
N LEU A 90 -18.61 16.03 13.47
CA LEU A 90 -17.76 16.25 12.31
C LEU A 90 -16.34 15.72 12.55
N ILE A 91 -15.80 15.94 13.76
CA ILE A 91 -14.50 15.42 14.16
C ILE A 91 -14.51 13.88 14.13
N MET A 92 -15.55 13.25 14.68
CA MET A 92 -15.69 11.79 14.67
C MET A 92 -15.78 11.22 13.24
N ASP A 93 -16.52 11.88 12.34
CA ASP A 93 -16.59 11.49 10.93
C ASP A 93 -15.23 11.59 10.23
N GLN A 94 -14.44 12.63 10.55
CA GLN A 94 -13.07 12.76 10.05
C GLN A 94 -12.15 11.66 10.59
N VAL A 95 -12.25 11.33 11.88
CA VAL A 95 -11.49 10.22 12.48
C VAL A 95 -11.88 8.90 11.82
N GLN A 96 -13.18 8.63 11.63
CA GLN A 96 -13.64 7.40 10.99
C GLN A 96 -13.13 7.25 9.55
N LYS A 97 -13.03 8.35 8.80
CA LYS A 97 -12.45 8.38 7.44
C LYS A 97 -10.94 8.11 7.45
N ARG A 98 -10.20 8.67 8.42
CA ARG A 98 -8.75 8.49 8.54
C ARG A 98 -8.35 7.14 9.14
N LEU A 99 -9.17 6.59 10.03
CA LEU A 99 -8.99 5.32 10.70
C LEU A 99 -10.21 4.40 10.42
N PRO A 100 -10.35 3.89 9.19
CA PRO A 100 -11.52 3.08 8.79
C PRO A 100 -11.64 1.76 9.56
N ASN A 101 -10.58 1.32 10.23
CA ASN A 101 -10.53 0.10 11.04
C ASN A 101 -10.89 0.35 12.51
N LEU A 102 -11.11 1.60 12.91
CA LEU A 102 -11.58 1.96 14.25
C LEU A 102 -13.12 2.09 14.23
N PRO A 103 -13.87 1.50 15.17
CA PRO A 103 -15.32 1.54 15.19
C PRO A 103 -15.85 2.79 15.90
N VAL A 104 -15.49 3.98 15.41
CA VAL A 104 -15.79 5.27 16.07
C VAL A 104 -17.30 5.49 16.18
N THR A 105 -18.04 5.23 15.11
CA THR A 105 -19.50 5.41 15.11
C THR A 105 -20.18 4.50 16.13
N TYR A 106 -19.78 3.23 16.19
CA TYR A 106 -20.32 2.26 17.13
C TYR A 106 -19.95 2.61 18.57
N TRP A 107 -18.69 3.00 18.83
CA TRP A 107 -18.28 3.47 20.15
C TRP A 107 -19.10 4.68 20.59
N ASN A 108 -19.27 5.69 19.73
CA ASN A 108 -19.98 6.91 20.08
C ASN A 108 -21.45 6.66 20.47
N GLN A 109 -22.11 5.70 19.80
CA GLN A 109 -23.49 5.28 20.12
C GLN A 109 -23.60 4.54 21.46
N ASN A 110 -22.50 3.99 21.96
CA ASN A 110 -22.48 3.06 23.10
C ASN A 110 -21.63 3.57 24.29
N LYS A 111 -20.91 4.68 24.15
CA LYS A 111 -19.94 5.20 25.15
C LYS A 111 -20.53 5.47 26.54
N ASN A 112 -21.83 5.75 26.63
CA ASN A 112 -22.54 6.03 27.88
C ASN A 112 -23.32 4.82 28.43
N LYS A 113 -23.23 3.65 27.79
CA LYS A 113 -23.95 2.44 28.21
C LYS A 113 -23.06 1.57 29.10
N ALA A 114 -23.67 0.92 30.09
CA ALA A 114 -23.04 -0.11 30.90
C ALA A 114 -22.82 -1.38 30.06
N MET A 115 -21.64 -1.51 29.45
CA MET A 115 -21.28 -2.62 28.56
C MET A 115 -20.07 -3.40 29.08
N PHE A 116 -20.31 -4.63 29.52
CA PHE A 116 -19.32 -5.51 30.16
C PHE A 116 -19.84 -6.95 30.23
N TYR A 117 -18.96 -7.91 30.53
CA TYR A 117 -19.34 -9.30 30.74
C TYR A 117 -19.60 -9.58 32.21
N LYS A 118 -20.85 -9.90 32.56
CA LYS A 118 -21.35 -10.17 33.93
C LYS A 118 -21.24 -9.00 34.93
N ASN A 119 -20.05 -8.40 35.12
CA ASN A 119 -19.80 -7.28 36.02
C ASN A 119 -18.83 -6.26 35.39
N GLU A 120 -18.77 -5.05 35.95
CA GLU A 120 -17.98 -3.93 35.40
C GLU A 120 -16.47 -4.18 35.33
N SER A 121 -15.95 -5.13 36.11
CA SER A 121 -14.52 -5.45 36.14
C SER A 121 -14.09 -6.44 35.05
N CYS A 122 -15.03 -7.10 34.38
CA CYS A 122 -14.74 -8.17 33.42
C CYS A 122 -15.17 -7.78 32.00
N ALA A 123 -14.22 -7.75 31.06
CA ALA A 123 -14.44 -7.49 29.63
C ALA A 123 -15.29 -6.23 29.36
N LYS A 124 -14.98 -5.14 30.08
CA LYS A 124 -15.63 -3.83 29.87
C LYS A 124 -15.35 -3.33 28.46
N PHE A 125 -16.39 -2.82 27.79
CA PHE A 125 -16.25 -2.24 26.45
C PHE A 125 -15.22 -1.09 26.49
N PRO A 126 -14.14 -1.16 25.71
CA PRO A 126 -13.04 -0.22 25.83
C PRO A 126 -13.43 1.15 25.25
N SER A 127 -12.96 2.22 25.89
CA SER A 127 -13.00 3.54 25.28
C SER A 127 -11.99 3.62 24.13
N ILE A 128 -12.32 4.33 23.05
CA ILE A 128 -11.36 4.55 21.95
C ILE A 128 -10.08 5.28 22.41
N TYR A 129 -10.15 6.02 23.53
CA TYR A 129 -9.02 6.73 24.14
C TYR A 129 -8.08 5.82 24.95
N GLU A 130 -8.50 4.59 25.22
CA GLU A 130 -7.74 3.60 26.00
C GLU A 130 -7.12 2.53 25.09
N LEU A 131 -7.35 2.63 23.78
CA LEU A 131 -6.76 1.73 22.81
C LEU A 131 -5.29 2.08 22.60
N GLU A 132 -4.45 1.06 22.53
CA GLU A 132 -3.03 1.20 22.24
C GLU A 132 -2.81 1.15 20.73
N PHE A 133 -2.24 2.22 20.18
CA PHE A 133 -1.85 2.26 18.78
C PHE A 133 -0.34 2.03 18.63
N ASN A 134 0.04 1.23 17.64
CA ASN A 134 1.38 1.27 17.07
C ASN A 134 1.34 2.16 15.84
N ASN A 135 2.13 3.23 15.85
CA ASN A 135 2.13 4.31 14.86
C ASN A 135 0.76 5.02 14.68
N VAL A 136 -0.01 4.64 13.66
CA VAL A 136 -1.26 5.28 13.22
C VAL A 136 -2.34 4.23 12.98
N TYR A 137 -2.06 3.20 12.16
CA TYR A 137 -3.08 2.28 11.65
C TYR A 137 -3.19 0.95 12.40
N TRP A 138 -2.25 0.65 13.29
CA TRP A 138 -2.18 -0.65 13.98
C TRP A 138 -2.60 -0.51 15.42
N GLN A 139 -3.39 -1.46 15.91
CA GLN A 139 -3.74 -1.56 17.32
C GLN A 139 -2.92 -2.65 17.99
N SER A 140 -2.54 -2.45 19.25
CA SER A 140 -1.58 -3.31 19.93
C SER A 140 -2.24 -4.17 21.02
N LEU A 141 -1.76 -5.40 21.13
CA LEU A 141 -1.98 -6.26 22.28
C LEU A 141 -0.63 -6.78 22.75
N GLN A 142 -0.30 -6.49 24.01
CA GLN A 142 0.80 -7.15 24.72
C GLN A 142 0.25 -8.38 25.43
N THR A 143 1.00 -9.47 25.36
CA THR A 143 0.65 -10.73 26.03
C THR A 143 1.82 -11.22 26.87
N SER A 144 1.58 -12.21 27.72
CA SER A 144 2.61 -12.94 28.46
C SER A 144 3.71 -13.52 27.56
N ASN A 145 3.37 -13.84 26.30
CA ASN A 145 4.33 -14.34 25.32
C ASN A 145 4.13 -13.73 23.93
N GLY A 146 4.60 -12.49 23.79
CA GLY A 146 4.69 -11.81 22.51
C GLY A 146 3.77 -10.60 22.39
N SER A 147 3.98 -9.86 21.30
CA SER A 147 3.28 -8.63 20.97
C SER A 147 2.58 -8.81 19.63
N PHE A 148 1.35 -8.32 19.57
CA PHE A 148 0.48 -8.38 18.41
C PHE A 148 0.22 -6.95 17.94
N HIS A 149 0.43 -6.70 16.66
CA HIS A 149 -0.02 -5.48 15.99
C HIS A 149 -1.10 -5.85 15.00
N LEU A 150 -2.34 -5.55 15.35
CA LEU A 150 -3.54 -5.89 14.60
C LEU A 150 -3.85 -4.76 13.61
N TYR A 151 -4.11 -5.11 12.36
CA TYR A 151 -4.35 -4.16 11.29
C TYR A 151 -5.85 -3.92 11.04
N SER A 152 -6.62 -4.99 10.84
CA SER A 152 -8.03 -4.91 10.45
C SER A 152 -8.75 -6.26 10.66
N ALA A 153 -10.08 -6.21 10.80
CA ALA A 153 -10.95 -7.36 11.05
C ALA A 153 -12.08 -7.45 10.00
N TYR A 154 -12.43 -8.67 9.59
CA TYR A 154 -13.38 -8.92 8.49
C TYR A 154 -14.34 -10.05 8.80
N TYR A 155 -15.60 -9.89 8.40
CA TYR A 155 -16.61 -10.93 8.54
C TYR A 155 -16.60 -11.89 7.33
N ASP A 156 -16.31 -13.16 7.59
CA ASP A 156 -16.17 -14.22 6.60
C ASP A 156 -17.29 -15.26 6.74
N VAL A 157 -18.21 -15.27 5.78
CA VAL A 157 -19.36 -16.20 5.67
C VAL A 157 -19.31 -17.00 4.38
N ARG A 158 -18.14 -17.09 3.74
CA ARG A 158 -17.99 -17.86 2.49
C ARG A 158 -18.31 -19.32 2.73
N LYS A 159 -19.12 -19.92 1.85
CA LYS A 159 -19.67 -21.28 2.00
C LYS A 159 -18.57 -22.36 2.14
N LEU A 160 -17.41 -22.15 1.53
CA LEU A 160 -16.29 -23.09 1.59
C LEU A 160 -15.46 -23.00 2.88
N SER A 161 -15.76 -22.05 3.77
CA SER A 161 -15.16 -21.96 5.10
C SER A 161 -15.67 -23.09 6.00
N ARG A 162 -14.80 -24.02 6.37
CA ARG A 162 -15.13 -25.16 7.26
C ARG A 162 -15.47 -24.75 8.68
N ILE A 163 -15.08 -23.53 9.09
CA ILE A 163 -15.36 -23.01 10.43
C ILE A 163 -16.68 -22.21 10.46
N GLY A 164 -17.44 -22.17 9.37
CA GLY A 164 -18.66 -21.36 9.26
C GLY A 164 -18.37 -19.85 9.35
N PRO A 165 -19.38 -19.04 9.73
CA PRO A 165 -19.23 -17.61 10.00
C PRO A 165 -18.11 -17.33 11.00
N ALA A 166 -17.15 -16.51 10.62
CA ALA A 166 -16.01 -16.16 11.45
C ALA A 166 -15.57 -14.72 11.20
N VAL A 167 -14.95 -14.13 12.22
CA VAL A 167 -14.16 -12.90 12.05
C VAL A 167 -12.71 -13.27 11.82
N ARG A 168 -12.15 -12.77 10.74
CA ARG A 168 -10.75 -12.92 10.34
C ARG A 168 -10.01 -11.62 10.67
N ILE A 169 -8.94 -11.70 11.44
CA ILE A 169 -8.15 -10.52 11.84
C ILE A 169 -6.77 -10.63 11.20
N LEU A 170 -6.38 -9.61 10.42
CA LEU A 170 -5.01 -9.50 9.90
C LEU A 170 -4.14 -8.77 10.91
N GLY A 171 -2.95 -9.31 11.15
CA GLY A 171 -2.00 -8.71 12.06
C GLY A 171 -0.59 -9.23 11.90
N MET A 172 0.32 -8.60 12.62
CA MET A 172 1.74 -8.91 12.66
C MET A 172 2.12 -9.28 14.10
N ILE A 173 2.69 -10.46 14.30
CA ILE A 173 3.02 -11.00 15.63
C ILE A 173 4.52 -11.23 15.70
N ASN A 174 5.18 -10.80 16.77
CA ASN A 174 6.63 -11.04 16.97
C ASN A 174 6.95 -12.46 17.49
N ARG A 175 5.99 -13.37 17.40
CA ARG A 175 6.13 -14.78 17.73
C ARG A 175 5.81 -15.65 16.54
N ILE A 176 6.65 -16.65 16.38
CA ILE A 176 6.41 -17.78 15.51
C ILE A 176 5.66 -18.84 16.31
N GLU A 177 4.62 -19.41 15.71
CA GLU A 177 3.79 -20.45 16.33
C GLU A 177 3.32 -20.00 17.74
N PRO A 178 2.57 -18.89 17.82
CA PRO A 178 2.18 -18.30 19.10
C PRO A 178 1.43 -19.32 19.96
N THR A 179 1.94 -19.55 21.18
CA THR A 179 1.38 -20.51 22.15
C THR A 179 0.39 -19.87 23.11
N VAL A 180 0.32 -18.54 23.13
CA VAL A 180 -0.61 -17.78 23.97
C VAL A 180 -2.06 -18.09 23.61
N LYS A 181 -2.87 -18.35 24.64
CA LYS A 181 -4.30 -18.61 24.52
C LYS A 181 -5.07 -17.29 24.60
N THR A 182 -5.28 -16.64 23.46
CA THR A 182 -6.08 -15.41 23.40
C THR A 182 -7.53 -15.69 23.03
N HIS A 183 -8.38 -14.71 23.31
CA HIS A 183 -9.83 -14.74 23.12
C HIS A 183 -10.28 -13.51 22.31
N CYS A 184 -11.31 -13.71 21.49
CA CYS A 184 -12.02 -12.61 20.84
C CYS A 184 -13.22 -12.20 21.72
N GLN A 185 -13.33 -10.92 22.01
CA GLN A 185 -14.54 -10.30 22.58
C GLN A 185 -15.28 -9.60 21.44
N PHE A 186 -16.42 -10.16 21.02
CA PHE A 186 -17.26 -9.57 19.98
C PHE A 186 -18.32 -8.65 20.57
N TRP A 187 -18.49 -7.49 19.94
CA TRP A 187 -19.52 -6.53 20.29
C TRP A 187 -20.54 -6.46 19.16
N PHE A 188 -21.79 -6.80 19.46
CA PHE A 188 -22.90 -6.76 18.53
C PHE A 188 -23.80 -5.57 18.84
N ASP A 189 -24.46 -5.05 17.82
CA ASP A 189 -25.53 -4.08 18.01
C ASP A 189 -26.59 -4.65 18.97
N ASP A 190 -27.15 -3.79 19.82
CA ASP A 190 -28.17 -4.10 20.81
C ASP A 190 -27.78 -5.11 21.92
N HIS A 191 -26.50 -5.49 22.01
CA HIS A 191 -25.99 -6.36 23.08
C HIS A 191 -25.18 -5.56 24.10
N LYS A 192 -25.52 -5.70 25.39
CA LYS A 192 -24.75 -5.10 26.49
C LYS A 192 -23.52 -5.91 26.90
N GLN A 193 -23.52 -7.22 26.62
CA GLN A 193 -22.42 -8.12 26.96
C GLN A 193 -21.67 -8.55 25.70
N PRO A 194 -20.34 -8.70 25.76
CA PRO A 194 -19.57 -9.23 24.64
C PRO A 194 -19.81 -10.73 24.49
N VAL A 195 -19.79 -11.20 23.25
CA VAL A 195 -19.72 -12.65 22.95
C VAL A 195 -18.26 -13.04 22.91
N ILE A 196 -17.83 -13.84 23.88
CA ILE A 196 -16.42 -14.20 24.04
C ILE A 196 -16.16 -15.60 23.50
N VAL A 197 -15.19 -15.72 22.60
CA VAL A 197 -14.76 -17.00 22.03
C VAL A 197 -13.25 -17.16 22.10
N LYS A 198 -12.77 -18.39 22.29
CA LYS A 198 -11.36 -18.71 22.15
C LYS A 198 -10.96 -18.63 20.67
N ILE A 199 -9.75 -18.16 20.39
CA ILE A 199 -9.21 -18.20 19.03
C ILE A 199 -9.08 -19.62 18.53
N MET A 200 -9.47 -19.81 17.27
CA MET A 200 -9.38 -21.09 16.60
C MET A 200 -8.02 -21.32 15.94
N GLU A 201 -7.48 -20.32 15.26
CA GLU A 201 -6.29 -20.49 14.43
C GLU A 201 -5.50 -19.19 14.32
N TYR A 202 -4.16 -19.30 14.35
CA TYR A 202 -3.23 -18.29 13.87
C TYR A 202 -2.59 -18.78 12.57
N LYS A 203 -3.16 -18.41 11.44
CA LYS A 203 -2.65 -18.84 10.14
C LYS A 203 -1.44 -18.01 9.75
N TYR A 204 -0.25 -18.60 9.83
CA TYR A 204 0.99 -17.98 9.35
C TYR A 204 0.94 -17.74 7.84
N ILE A 205 1.16 -16.49 7.40
CA ILE A 205 1.05 -16.09 5.99
C ILE A 205 2.44 -16.05 5.34
N TRP A 206 3.32 -17.04 5.56
CA TRP A 206 4.64 -17.05 4.92
C TRP A 206 5.17 -18.48 4.84
N TYR A 207 6.17 -18.73 3.98
CA TYR A 207 6.88 -20.00 4.01
C TYR A 207 8.15 -19.89 4.83
N LYS A 208 8.30 -20.79 5.80
CA LYS A 208 9.44 -20.84 6.73
C LYS A 208 10.80 -20.82 5.99
N LYS A 209 10.86 -21.45 4.82
CA LYS A 209 12.06 -21.56 3.97
C LYS A 209 12.45 -20.26 3.25
N TRP A 210 11.60 -19.24 3.23
CA TRP A 210 11.86 -17.96 2.54
C TRP A 210 12.66 -16.95 3.40
N GLY A 211 13.11 -17.37 4.57
CA GLY A 211 13.94 -16.56 5.48
C GLY A 211 13.09 -15.77 6.48
N ASN A 212 13.79 -15.09 7.41
CA ASN A 212 13.21 -14.34 8.53
C ASN A 212 12.29 -15.15 9.46
N TYR A 213 12.33 -16.49 9.40
CA TYR A 213 11.61 -17.37 10.35
C TYR A 213 12.35 -17.41 11.69
N LYS A 214 12.31 -16.31 12.45
CA LYS A 214 12.94 -16.14 13.76
C LYS A 214 11.99 -15.44 14.75
N GLN A 215 12.00 -15.89 16.01
CA GLN A 215 11.30 -15.22 17.12
C GLN A 215 11.77 -13.77 17.28
N GLY A 216 10.88 -12.87 17.70
CA GLY A 216 11.17 -11.45 17.91
C GLY A 216 11.06 -10.58 16.66
N ILE A 217 10.96 -11.17 15.46
CA ILE A 217 10.65 -10.45 14.23
C ILE A 217 9.15 -10.50 14.00
N PHE A 218 8.52 -9.35 13.74
CA PHE A 218 7.10 -9.30 13.40
C PHE A 218 6.81 -10.06 12.10
N GLN A 219 5.86 -10.98 12.19
CA GLN A 219 5.46 -11.90 11.13
C GLN A 219 3.98 -11.78 10.80
N PRO A 220 3.57 -11.98 9.55
CA PRO A 220 2.17 -11.82 9.14
C PRO A 220 1.33 -13.05 9.50
N TYR A 221 0.17 -12.79 10.11
CA TYR A 221 -0.82 -13.80 10.49
C TYR A 221 -2.24 -13.39 10.11
N LEU A 222 -3.05 -14.39 9.79
CA LEU A 222 -4.50 -14.29 9.74
C LEU A 222 -5.07 -15.07 10.94
N ILE A 223 -5.64 -14.33 11.88
CA ILE A 223 -6.22 -14.86 13.11
C ILE A 223 -7.71 -15.13 12.89
N ALA A 224 -8.22 -16.25 13.40
CA ALA A 224 -9.61 -16.65 13.18
C ALA A 224 -10.39 -16.82 14.50
N CYS A 225 -11.52 -16.13 14.59
CA CYS A 225 -12.49 -16.27 15.67
C CYS A 225 -13.84 -16.68 15.09
N GLN A 226 -14.30 -17.90 15.38
CA GLN A 226 -15.59 -18.39 14.90
C GLN A 226 -16.73 -17.75 15.68
N ILE A 227 -17.77 -17.35 14.95
CA ILE A 227 -19.00 -16.84 15.55
C ILE A 227 -19.79 -18.03 16.08
N PRO A 228 -20.25 -18.02 17.35
CA PRO A 228 -21.08 -19.09 17.89
C PRO A 228 -22.36 -19.25 17.09
N LYS A 229 -22.88 -20.49 16.99
CA LYS A 229 -24.11 -20.81 16.23
C LYS A 229 -25.29 -19.93 16.64
N SER A 230 -25.40 -19.60 17.92
CA SER A 230 -26.44 -18.72 18.46
C SER A 230 -26.44 -17.30 17.87
N HIS A 231 -25.32 -16.84 17.29
CA HIS A 231 -25.13 -15.49 16.76
C HIS A 231 -24.88 -15.46 15.24
N HIS A 232 -25.14 -16.56 14.51
CA HIS A 232 -24.99 -16.59 13.04
C HIS A 232 -25.96 -15.66 12.30
N HIS A 233 -27.01 -15.20 12.98
CA HIS A 233 -27.99 -14.27 12.44
C HIS A 233 -27.55 -12.80 12.51
N ALA A 234 -26.44 -12.50 13.19
CA ALA A 234 -25.95 -11.14 13.40
C ALA A 234 -24.47 -10.99 12.99
N VAL A 235 -24.08 -9.76 12.67
CA VAL A 235 -22.70 -9.38 12.36
C VAL A 235 -22.18 -8.55 13.53
N PRO A 236 -21.03 -8.90 14.14
CA PRO A 236 -20.46 -8.07 15.19
C PRO A 236 -20.03 -6.73 14.59
N ALA A 237 -20.26 -5.63 15.30
CA ALA A 237 -19.83 -4.29 14.90
C ALA A 237 -18.31 -4.12 15.11
N SER A 238 -17.78 -4.69 16.19
CA SER A 238 -16.35 -4.68 16.47
C SER A 238 -15.87 -5.95 17.18
N VAL A 239 -14.56 -6.16 17.16
CA VAL A 239 -13.88 -7.25 17.84
C VAL A 239 -12.65 -6.73 18.58
N SER A 240 -12.47 -7.22 19.80
CA SER A 240 -11.25 -7.05 20.58
C SER A 240 -10.54 -8.37 20.77
N LEU A 241 -9.21 -8.34 20.78
CA LEU A 241 -8.36 -9.47 21.10
C LEU A 241 -7.77 -9.28 22.50
N VAL A 242 -7.91 -10.29 23.36
CA VAL A 242 -7.40 -10.26 24.75
C VAL A 242 -6.72 -11.56 25.11
N GLU A 243 -5.82 -11.55 26.09
CA GLU A 243 -5.24 -12.79 26.61
C GLU A 243 -6.24 -13.52 27.50
N ASN A 244 -6.73 -12.90 28.57
CA ASN A 244 -7.73 -13.47 29.45
C ASN A 244 -9.13 -12.94 29.12
N VAL A 245 -10.14 -13.79 29.35
CA VAL A 245 -11.56 -13.50 29.07
C VAL A 245 -12.03 -12.17 29.66
N CYS A 246 -11.63 -11.89 30.92
CA CYS A 246 -12.06 -10.69 31.64
C CYS A 246 -11.19 -9.46 31.42
N ASP A 247 -10.09 -9.56 30.66
CA ASP A 247 -9.22 -8.42 30.45
C ASP A 247 -9.99 -7.28 29.75
N LYS A 248 -9.71 -6.06 30.20
CA LYS A 248 -10.12 -4.86 29.47
C LYS A 248 -9.25 -4.74 28.23
N ALA A 249 -9.87 -4.72 27.07
CA ALA A 249 -9.13 -4.75 25.81
C ALA A 249 -8.37 -3.44 25.54
N THR A 250 -7.13 -3.55 25.08
CA THR A 250 -6.29 -2.45 24.58
C THR A 250 -6.46 -2.23 23.07
N ASN A 251 -7.34 -2.97 22.43
CA ASN A 251 -7.64 -2.90 21.00
C ASN A 251 -9.14 -3.15 20.78
N ASN A 252 -9.71 -2.54 19.75
CA ASN A 252 -11.06 -2.76 19.26
C ASN A 252 -11.10 -2.43 17.76
N LEU A 253 -11.12 -3.47 16.93
CA LEU A 253 -11.18 -3.35 15.48
C LEU A 253 -12.61 -3.36 14.99
N ARG A 254 -12.95 -2.43 14.09
CA ARG A 254 -14.19 -2.47 13.32
C ARG A 254 -14.21 -3.73 12.47
N VAL A 255 -15.32 -4.46 12.51
CA VAL A 255 -15.51 -5.64 11.66
C VAL A 255 -16.05 -5.17 10.31
N VAL A 256 -15.26 -5.36 9.26
CA VAL A 256 -15.61 -4.99 7.90
C VAL A 256 -16.41 -6.09 7.24
N TYR A 257 -17.57 -5.73 6.69
CA TYR A 257 -18.45 -6.65 5.96
C TYR A 257 -19.07 -5.95 4.73
N ASN A 258 -18.23 -5.65 3.75
CA ASN A 258 -18.67 -5.02 2.50
C ASN A 258 -19.35 -6.07 1.62
N ARG A 259 -20.68 -6.13 1.67
CA ARG A 259 -21.48 -7.08 0.87
C ARG A 259 -22.47 -6.34 -0.02
N PRO A 260 -22.04 -5.84 -1.20
CA PRO A 260 -22.95 -5.28 -2.18
C PRO A 260 -23.93 -6.35 -2.69
N ALA A 261 -25.07 -5.91 -3.23
CA ALA A 261 -26.10 -6.82 -3.75
C ALA A 261 -25.61 -7.63 -4.97
N VAL A 262 -24.73 -7.03 -5.78
CA VAL A 262 -24.19 -7.62 -7.01
C VAL A 262 -22.68 -7.51 -6.98
N LYS A 263 -21.99 -8.61 -7.32
CA LYS A 263 -20.55 -8.63 -7.52
C LYS A 263 -20.20 -7.99 -8.86
N LYS A 264 -19.05 -7.33 -8.89
CA LYS A 264 -18.43 -6.84 -10.11
C LYS A 264 -17.42 -7.85 -10.63
N GLY A 265 -16.97 -7.72 -11.88
CA GLY A 265 -16.06 -8.70 -12.49
C GLY A 265 -14.67 -8.73 -11.83
N PHE A 266 -13.88 -7.68 -12.04
CA PHE A 266 -12.46 -7.69 -11.72
C PHE A 266 -12.04 -6.48 -10.87
N ALA A 267 -11.23 -6.75 -9.85
CA ALA A 267 -10.48 -5.74 -9.13
C ALA A 267 -8.98 -6.04 -9.17
N VAL A 268 -8.17 -4.99 -8.98
CA VAL A 268 -6.71 -5.11 -8.90
C VAL A 268 -6.24 -4.62 -7.53
N CYS A 269 -5.39 -5.40 -6.88
CA CYS A 269 -4.73 -5.07 -5.63
C CYS A 269 -3.25 -4.84 -5.90
N VAL A 270 -2.72 -3.71 -5.42
CA VAL A 270 -1.31 -3.34 -5.56
C VAL A 270 -0.62 -3.39 -4.21
N LYS A 271 0.66 -3.73 -4.19
CA LYS A 271 1.47 -3.68 -2.95
C LYS A 271 1.61 -2.26 -2.41
N GLY A 272 2.20 -2.14 -1.22
CA GLY A 272 2.62 -0.85 -0.67
C GLY A 272 3.59 -0.13 -1.62
N LEU A 273 3.18 1.02 -2.15
CA LEU A 273 3.96 1.85 -3.04
C LEU A 273 5.04 2.62 -2.26
N ASP A 274 6.30 2.40 -2.61
CA ASP A 274 7.48 3.04 -2.03
C ASP A 274 8.38 3.58 -3.17
N PHE A 275 8.00 4.75 -3.69
CA PHE A 275 8.61 5.44 -4.83
C PHE A 275 8.89 6.91 -4.48
N LEU A 276 9.48 7.15 -3.32
CA LEU A 276 9.72 8.52 -2.82
C LEU A 276 10.63 9.34 -3.76
N TYR A 277 11.63 8.69 -4.35
CA TYR A 277 12.67 9.32 -5.18
C TYR A 277 12.55 9.02 -6.68
N GLU A 278 11.46 8.39 -7.10
CA GLU A 278 11.22 8.01 -8.50
C GLU A 278 9.85 8.53 -8.95
N ASP A 279 9.85 9.44 -9.93
CA ASP A 279 8.60 9.92 -10.52
C ASP A 279 8.13 8.98 -11.65
N LEU A 280 7.22 8.06 -11.29
CA LEU A 280 6.61 7.11 -12.22
C LEU A 280 5.22 7.55 -12.71
N SER A 281 4.83 8.81 -12.48
CA SER A 281 3.45 9.28 -12.66
C SER A 281 2.91 9.05 -14.07
N VAL A 282 3.72 9.31 -15.10
CA VAL A 282 3.32 9.11 -16.51
C VAL A 282 3.09 7.63 -16.82
N ARG A 283 3.99 6.76 -16.36
CA ARG A 283 3.85 5.29 -16.53
C ARG A 283 2.65 4.75 -15.75
N LEU A 284 2.40 5.31 -14.56
CA LEU A 284 1.26 4.95 -13.72
C LEU A 284 -0.07 5.31 -14.39
N VAL A 285 -0.17 6.48 -15.03
CA VAL A 285 -1.38 6.87 -15.81
C VAL A 285 -1.62 5.88 -16.95
N GLU A 286 -0.57 5.51 -17.71
CA GLU A 286 -0.68 4.52 -18.79
C GLU A 286 -1.15 3.16 -18.26
N TRP A 287 -0.58 2.69 -17.16
CA TRP A 287 -0.95 1.42 -16.54
C TRP A 287 -2.40 1.41 -16.03
N ILE A 288 -2.83 2.46 -15.30
CA ILE A 288 -4.21 2.57 -14.79
C ILE A 288 -5.22 2.55 -15.94
N GLU A 289 -5.01 3.37 -16.98
CA GLU A 289 -5.94 3.42 -18.13
C GLU A 289 -5.98 2.08 -18.88
N LEU A 290 -4.83 1.43 -19.07
CA LEU A 290 -4.77 0.13 -19.73
C LEU A 290 -5.56 -0.93 -18.94
N LEU A 291 -5.41 -1.00 -17.62
CA LEU A 291 -6.17 -1.96 -16.80
C LEU A 291 -7.67 -1.73 -16.86
N HIS A 292 -8.13 -0.48 -16.87
CA HIS A 292 -9.55 -0.17 -17.05
C HIS A 292 -10.05 -0.53 -18.45
N ILE A 293 -9.25 -0.35 -19.50
CA ILE A 293 -9.58 -0.81 -20.86
C ILE A 293 -9.71 -2.35 -20.90
N LEU A 294 -8.84 -3.07 -20.17
CA LEU A 294 -8.88 -4.53 -20.10
C LEU A 294 -10.06 -5.08 -19.28
N GLY A 295 -10.70 -4.24 -18.45
CA GLY A 295 -11.92 -4.58 -17.72
C GLY A 295 -11.79 -4.60 -16.19
N ALA A 296 -10.72 -4.04 -15.62
CA ALA A 296 -10.66 -3.76 -14.19
C ALA A 296 -11.71 -2.69 -13.83
N ASP A 297 -12.57 -2.96 -12.84
CA ASP A 297 -13.54 -1.97 -12.36
C ASP A 297 -12.89 -0.99 -11.37
N LYS A 298 -12.06 -1.50 -10.46
CA LYS A 298 -11.35 -0.68 -9.47
C LYS A 298 -9.95 -1.21 -9.18
N ILE A 299 -9.01 -0.29 -8.95
CA ILE A 299 -7.66 -0.59 -8.49
C ILE A 299 -7.48 -0.08 -7.07
N PHE A 300 -6.99 -0.94 -6.18
CA PHE A 300 -6.75 -0.67 -4.78
C PHE A 300 -5.25 -0.50 -4.55
N PHE A 301 -4.85 0.72 -4.19
CA PHE A 301 -3.47 1.07 -3.88
C PHE A 301 -3.25 1.17 -2.38
N TYR A 302 -2.05 0.80 -1.95
CA TYR A 302 -1.57 1.07 -0.60
C TYR A 302 -0.40 2.01 -0.68
N GLN A 303 -0.47 3.14 0.03
CA GLN A 303 0.53 4.19 -0.08
C GLN A 303 1.45 4.20 1.14
N LEU A 304 2.75 3.93 0.93
CA LEU A 304 3.79 4.19 1.91
C LEU A 304 4.37 5.59 1.63
N GLN A 305 5.51 5.67 0.95
CA GLN A 305 6.16 6.93 0.56
C GLN A 305 6.24 7.00 -0.95
N VAL A 306 5.58 7.97 -1.56
CA VAL A 306 5.57 8.14 -3.02
C VAL A 306 5.89 9.57 -3.40
N HIS A 307 6.42 9.75 -4.61
CA HIS A 307 6.66 11.06 -5.19
C HIS A 307 5.36 11.90 -5.23
N PRO A 308 5.40 13.23 -4.99
CA PRO A 308 4.20 14.06 -4.99
C PRO A 308 3.37 14.00 -6.28
N ASN A 309 4.01 13.83 -7.44
CA ASN A 309 3.28 13.64 -8.70
C ASN A 309 2.52 12.31 -8.75
N ILE A 310 3.01 11.26 -8.07
CA ILE A 310 2.30 9.99 -7.95
C ILE A 310 1.07 10.20 -7.07
N SER A 311 1.21 10.88 -5.92
CA SER A 311 0.06 11.24 -5.08
C SER A 311 -0.99 12.01 -5.87
N LYS A 312 -0.58 13.00 -6.66
CA LYS A 312 -1.47 13.79 -7.53
C LYS A 312 -2.24 12.93 -8.55
N VAL A 313 -1.59 11.93 -9.15
CA VAL A 313 -2.26 10.98 -10.05
C VAL A 313 -3.25 10.10 -9.29
N LEU A 314 -2.85 9.59 -8.12
CA LEU A 314 -3.72 8.74 -7.28
C LEU A 314 -4.96 9.51 -6.80
N ASP A 315 -4.79 10.75 -6.33
CA ASP A 315 -5.88 11.63 -5.89
C ASP A 315 -6.88 11.90 -7.02
N HIS A 316 -6.38 12.13 -8.24
CA HIS A 316 -7.22 12.31 -9.42
C HIS A 316 -8.10 11.08 -9.67
N TYR A 317 -7.48 9.90 -9.73
CA TYR A 317 -8.23 8.68 -10.01
C TYR A 317 -9.16 8.27 -8.88
N GLU A 318 -8.84 8.64 -7.63
CA GLU A 318 -9.73 8.42 -6.49
C GLU A 318 -10.95 9.31 -6.59
N SER A 319 -10.78 10.58 -7.01
CA SER A 319 -11.88 11.54 -7.20
C SER A 319 -12.88 11.12 -8.27
N VAL A 320 -12.44 10.42 -9.33
CA VAL A 320 -13.31 9.86 -10.38
C VAL A 320 -13.75 8.42 -10.07
N GLY A 321 -13.46 7.91 -8.88
CA GLY A 321 -13.96 6.63 -8.37
C GLY A 321 -13.31 5.38 -8.98
N ARG A 322 -12.25 5.53 -9.76
CA ARG A 322 -11.55 4.45 -10.48
C ARG A 322 -10.51 3.72 -9.63
N VAL A 323 -9.93 4.42 -8.66
CA VAL A 323 -9.00 3.81 -7.69
C VAL A 323 -9.48 4.06 -6.27
N HIS A 324 -8.90 3.33 -5.33
CA HIS A 324 -9.01 3.64 -3.91
C HIS A 324 -7.63 3.53 -3.26
N VAL A 325 -7.25 4.54 -2.49
CA VAL A 325 -5.93 4.64 -1.89
C VAL A 325 -6.03 4.46 -0.38
N THR A 326 -5.35 3.45 0.15
CA THR A 326 -5.26 3.21 1.58
C THR A 326 -3.86 3.57 2.07
N PRO A 327 -3.70 4.62 2.89
CA PRO A 327 -2.43 4.90 3.56
C PRO A 327 -1.95 3.69 4.38
N LEU A 328 -0.65 3.43 4.38
CA LEU A 328 -0.05 2.27 5.04
C LEU A 328 1.18 2.69 5.86
N THR A 329 1.41 1.97 6.96
CA THR A 329 2.61 2.06 7.79
C THR A 329 3.18 0.66 8.05
N LEU A 330 4.46 0.58 8.38
CA LEU A 330 5.10 -0.63 8.86
C LEU A 330 4.84 -0.82 10.37
N PRO A 331 4.49 -2.02 10.84
CA PRO A 331 4.17 -2.31 12.22
C PRO A 331 5.42 -2.46 13.11
N GLY A 332 5.22 -2.32 14.41
CA GLY A 332 6.23 -2.51 15.44
C GLY A 332 7.27 -1.38 15.45
N GLY A 333 8.51 -1.74 15.79
CA GLY A 333 9.65 -0.82 15.76
C GLY A 333 10.22 -0.55 14.36
N GLN A 334 9.47 -0.84 13.29
CA GLN A 334 9.90 -0.57 11.93
C GLN A 334 9.73 0.92 11.58
N PRO A 335 10.64 1.52 10.79
CA PRO A 335 10.62 2.94 10.54
C PRO A 335 9.48 3.35 9.60
N ASN A 336 8.81 4.45 9.95
CA ASN A 336 7.74 5.07 9.17
C ASN A 336 8.06 6.51 8.73
N VAL A 337 9.22 7.04 9.13
CA VAL A 337 9.70 8.36 8.69
C VAL A 337 10.08 8.26 7.21
N PRO A 338 9.66 9.23 6.36
CA PRO A 338 10.05 9.26 4.95
C PRO A 338 11.58 9.19 4.77
N GLY A 339 12.05 8.59 3.68
CA GLY A 339 13.48 8.35 3.45
C GLY A 339 14.05 7.20 4.28
N PHE A 340 13.88 7.18 5.60
CA PHE A 340 14.33 6.05 6.43
C PHE A 340 13.50 4.78 6.18
N GLN A 341 12.18 4.92 6.03
CA GLN A 341 11.31 3.83 5.60
C GLN A 341 11.73 3.27 4.23
N HIS A 342 12.00 4.15 3.27
CA HIS A 342 12.49 3.77 1.94
C HIS A 342 13.83 3.01 2.02
N LEU A 343 14.80 3.53 2.79
CA LEU A 343 16.08 2.86 3.01
C LEU A 343 15.90 1.50 3.69
N TYR A 344 14.99 1.39 4.66
CA TYR A 344 14.70 0.13 5.33
C TYR A 344 14.14 -0.92 4.35
N LEU A 345 13.14 -0.55 3.56
CA LEU A 345 12.49 -1.46 2.60
C LEU A 345 13.43 -1.90 1.47
N THR A 346 14.31 -1.00 1.01
CA THR A 346 15.31 -1.32 -0.02
C THR A 346 16.45 -2.21 0.51
N LYS A 347 16.89 -2.02 1.77
CA LYS A 347 18.01 -2.80 2.36
C LYS A 347 17.55 -4.09 3.04
N LYS A 348 16.32 -4.16 3.56
CA LYS A 348 15.76 -5.32 4.28
C LYS A 348 14.68 -6.03 3.47
N VAL A 349 15.05 -6.54 2.30
CA VAL A 349 14.13 -7.14 1.31
C VAL A 349 13.18 -8.20 1.88
N ASN A 350 13.64 -9.08 2.77
CA ASN A 350 12.76 -10.09 3.38
C ASN A 350 11.69 -9.45 4.29
N HIS A 351 12.05 -8.40 5.04
CA HIS A 351 11.08 -7.65 5.84
C HIS A 351 10.08 -6.94 4.92
N LYS A 352 10.55 -6.30 3.85
CA LYS A 352 9.68 -5.71 2.82
C LYS A 352 8.64 -6.72 2.32
N ARG A 353 9.08 -7.89 1.86
CA ARG A 353 8.18 -8.94 1.34
C ARG A 353 7.19 -9.46 2.39
N GLN A 354 7.60 -9.57 3.65
CA GLN A 354 6.71 -9.97 4.74
C GLN A 354 5.64 -8.90 5.04
N ASN A 355 6.03 -7.61 5.01
CA ASN A 355 5.08 -6.51 5.16
C ASN A 355 4.11 -6.40 3.98
N GLU A 356 4.54 -6.69 2.74
CA GLU A 356 3.68 -6.69 1.55
C GLU A 356 2.48 -7.66 1.64
N LEU A 357 2.54 -8.67 2.50
CA LEU A 357 1.43 -9.61 2.67
C LEU A 357 0.21 -9.00 3.33
N ILE A 358 0.38 -7.95 4.13
CA ILE A 358 -0.72 -7.27 4.80
C ILE A 358 -1.63 -6.57 3.79
N PRO A 359 -1.14 -5.68 2.90
CA PRO A 359 -1.99 -5.04 1.91
C PRO A 359 -2.62 -6.04 0.92
N TYR A 360 -1.90 -7.11 0.52
CA TYR A 360 -2.49 -8.13 -0.37
C TYR A 360 -3.73 -8.79 0.24
N ASN A 361 -3.65 -9.12 1.53
CA ASN A 361 -4.72 -9.80 2.21
C ASN A 361 -5.80 -8.82 2.68
N ASP A 362 -5.47 -7.59 3.11
CA ASP A 362 -6.49 -6.56 3.41
C ASP A 362 -7.33 -6.27 2.17
N CYS A 363 -6.70 -6.15 1.00
CA CYS A 363 -7.40 -5.93 -0.25
C CYS A 363 -8.33 -7.10 -0.62
N LEU A 364 -7.86 -8.35 -0.47
CA LEU A 364 -8.71 -9.54 -0.65
C LEU A 364 -9.92 -9.49 0.29
N TYR A 365 -9.68 -9.27 1.58
CA TYR A 365 -10.72 -9.39 2.61
C TYR A 365 -11.76 -8.27 2.54
N ARG A 366 -11.38 -7.04 2.17
CA ARG A 366 -12.32 -5.93 1.92
C ARG A 366 -13.24 -6.18 0.72
N ASN A 367 -12.85 -7.08 -0.17
CA ASN A 367 -13.44 -7.27 -1.48
C ASN A 367 -13.98 -8.69 -1.73
N LEU A 368 -14.04 -9.55 -0.71
CA LEU A 368 -14.54 -10.94 -0.82
C LEU A 368 -15.89 -11.03 -1.53
N TYR A 369 -16.80 -10.12 -1.20
CA TYR A 369 -18.16 -10.11 -1.70
C TYR A 369 -18.42 -9.04 -2.75
N SER A 370 -17.37 -8.29 -3.15
CA SER A 370 -17.51 -7.17 -4.09
C SER A 370 -17.11 -7.55 -5.51
N TYR A 371 -16.20 -8.52 -5.68
CA TYR A 371 -15.67 -8.91 -6.99
C TYR A 371 -15.64 -10.42 -7.19
N ASP A 372 -15.77 -10.86 -8.44
CA ASP A 372 -15.65 -12.26 -8.83
C ASP A 372 -14.18 -12.71 -8.91
N TYR A 373 -13.30 -11.80 -9.34
CA TYR A 373 -11.87 -12.03 -9.45
C TYR A 373 -11.06 -10.85 -8.92
N ILE A 374 -9.97 -11.16 -8.23
CA ILE A 374 -9.00 -10.18 -7.74
C ILE A 374 -7.63 -10.52 -8.33
N ALA A 375 -7.02 -9.59 -9.05
CA ALA A 375 -5.64 -9.71 -9.52
C ALA A 375 -4.69 -8.97 -8.59
N LEU A 376 -3.54 -9.58 -8.26
CA LEU A 376 -2.45 -8.93 -7.55
C LEU A 376 -1.38 -8.53 -8.56
N LEU A 377 -1.20 -7.24 -8.82
CA LEU A 377 -0.28 -6.75 -9.86
C LEU A 377 0.65 -5.67 -9.30
N ASP A 378 1.92 -5.71 -9.72
CA ASP A 378 2.79 -4.55 -9.61
C ASP A 378 2.48 -3.55 -10.73
N ILE A 379 2.84 -2.28 -10.55
CA ILE A 379 2.53 -1.19 -11.51
C ILE A 379 3.29 -1.28 -12.84
N ASP A 380 4.14 -2.30 -12.99
CA ASP A 380 4.93 -2.63 -14.17
C ASP A 380 4.50 -3.96 -14.82
N GLU A 381 3.36 -4.53 -14.38
CA GLU A 381 2.87 -5.84 -14.78
C GLU A 381 1.44 -5.77 -15.33
N VAL A 382 1.18 -6.45 -16.46
CA VAL A 382 -0.15 -6.50 -17.09
C VAL A 382 -0.48 -7.93 -17.50
N ILE A 383 -1.61 -8.46 -17.03
CA ILE A 383 -2.17 -9.69 -17.60
C ILE A 383 -2.83 -9.32 -18.93
N MET A 384 -2.16 -9.68 -20.03
CA MET A 384 -2.58 -9.35 -21.39
C MET A 384 -3.26 -10.56 -22.05
N PRO A 385 -4.56 -10.46 -22.42
CA PRO A 385 -5.20 -11.45 -23.27
C PRO A 385 -4.60 -11.44 -24.68
N ILE A 386 -4.35 -12.62 -25.26
CA ILE A 386 -3.78 -12.75 -26.60
C ILE A 386 -4.89 -12.82 -27.66
N ARG A 387 -5.86 -13.72 -27.47
CA ARG A 387 -6.93 -13.99 -28.44
C ARG A 387 -8.19 -13.14 -28.23
N THR A 388 -8.45 -12.73 -26.99
CA THR A 388 -9.62 -11.93 -26.61
C THR A 388 -9.23 -10.49 -26.32
N ARG A 389 -10.20 -9.57 -26.13
CA ARG A 389 -9.93 -8.15 -25.87
C ARG A 389 -10.01 -7.78 -24.40
N THR A 390 -10.81 -8.48 -23.61
CA THR A 390 -11.05 -8.13 -22.21
C THR A 390 -10.78 -9.30 -21.28
N TRP A 391 -10.55 -9.01 -20.00
CA TRP A 391 -10.44 -10.03 -18.97
C TRP A 391 -11.71 -10.85 -18.81
N LYS A 392 -12.88 -10.25 -19.08
CA LYS A 392 -14.16 -10.97 -19.06
C LYS A 392 -14.17 -12.07 -20.13
N GLU A 393 -13.93 -11.71 -21.39
CA GLU A 393 -13.87 -12.67 -22.50
C GLU A 393 -12.77 -13.73 -22.31
N LEU A 394 -11.62 -13.32 -21.78
CA LEU A 394 -10.53 -14.24 -21.42
C LEU A 394 -11.02 -15.27 -20.39
N MET A 395 -11.64 -14.81 -19.31
CA MET A 395 -12.09 -15.70 -18.24
C MET A 395 -13.24 -16.59 -18.68
N GLU A 396 -14.16 -16.13 -19.54
CA GLU A 396 -15.20 -16.99 -20.14
C GLU A 396 -14.57 -18.18 -20.88
N THR A 397 -13.51 -17.95 -21.66
CA THR A 397 -12.77 -19.01 -22.36
C THR A 397 -12.01 -19.92 -21.39
N VAL A 398 -11.29 -19.34 -20.43
CA VAL A 398 -10.45 -20.07 -19.47
C VAL A 398 -11.31 -20.93 -18.54
N MET A 399 -12.48 -20.45 -18.12
CA MET A 399 -13.38 -21.19 -17.25
C MET A 399 -13.88 -22.48 -17.89
N VAL A 400 -14.24 -22.45 -19.19
CA VAL A 400 -14.62 -23.66 -19.93
C VAL A 400 -13.49 -24.70 -19.92
N LYS A 401 -12.27 -24.27 -20.22
CA LYS A 401 -11.10 -25.17 -20.22
C LYS A 401 -10.76 -25.71 -18.83
N ALA A 402 -10.82 -24.86 -17.81
CA ALA A 402 -10.50 -25.25 -16.43
C ALA A 402 -11.51 -26.26 -15.85
N LEU A 403 -12.79 -26.07 -16.16
CA LEU A 403 -13.88 -26.97 -15.74
C LEU A 403 -13.84 -28.32 -16.48
N ALA A 404 -13.41 -28.33 -17.74
CA ALA A 404 -13.20 -29.57 -18.49
C ALA A 404 -12.12 -30.47 -17.88
N ILE A 405 -11.07 -29.90 -17.27
CA ILE A 405 -10.04 -30.68 -16.55
C ILE A 405 -10.58 -31.24 -15.23
N ARG A 406 -11.35 -30.42 -14.50
CA ARG A 406 -12.03 -30.84 -13.27
C ARG A 406 -13.22 -29.92 -13.08
N ASN A 407 -14.40 -30.50 -12.88
CA ASN A 407 -15.66 -29.77 -12.72
C ASN A 407 -15.75 -29.06 -11.36
N GLU A 408 -14.82 -28.14 -11.12
CA GLU A 408 -14.76 -27.23 -9.97
C GLU A 408 -14.04 -25.94 -10.36
N THR A 409 -14.41 -24.84 -9.71
CA THR A 409 -13.64 -23.60 -9.83
C THR A 409 -12.30 -23.71 -9.10
N ARG A 410 -11.29 -22.96 -9.56
CA ARG A 410 -9.94 -22.94 -8.96
C ARG A 410 -9.75 -21.74 -8.04
N ALA A 411 -8.81 -21.85 -7.11
CA ALA A 411 -8.46 -20.74 -6.21
C ALA A 411 -7.68 -19.64 -6.94
N SER A 412 -6.96 -19.99 -7.99
CA SER A 412 -6.27 -19.05 -8.86
C SER A 412 -6.21 -19.54 -10.31
N TYR A 413 -6.21 -18.60 -11.23
CA TYR A 413 -5.94 -18.83 -12.65
C TYR A 413 -4.67 -18.07 -13.00
N ASN A 414 -3.57 -18.81 -13.09
CA ASN A 414 -2.22 -18.26 -13.18
C ASN A 414 -1.79 -18.03 -14.63
N VAL A 415 -1.05 -16.94 -14.81
CA VAL A 415 -0.63 -16.41 -16.10
C VAL A 415 0.90 -16.35 -16.13
N ARG A 416 1.48 -16.94 -17.17
CA ARG A 416 2.93 -17.11 -17.29
C ARG A 416 3.63 -15.80 -17.66
N ASN A 417 4.74 -15.51 -16.99
CA ASN A 417 5.48 -14.27 -17.13
C ASN A 417 6.37 -14.23 -18.39
N VAL A 418 6.42 -13.07 -19.02
CA VAL A 418 7.39 -12.73 -20.07
C VAL A 418 7.88 -11.28 -19.89
N TYR A 419 9.17 -11.06 -20.12
CA TYR A 419 9.81 -9.77 -19.86
C TYR A 419 9.86 -8.89 -21.10
N PHE A 420 9.52 -7.60 -20.91
CA PHE A 420 9.75 -6.51 -21.84
C PHE A 420 10.81 -5.61 -21.20
N LEU A 421 12.06 -5.69 -21.67
CA LEU A 421 13.19 -4.99 -21.07
C LEU A 421 13.47 -3.66 -21.80
N ASP A 422 13.73 -2.58 -21.07
CA ASP A 422 14.01 -1.25 -21.67
C ASP A 422 15.23 -1.30 -22.63
N ASP A 423 16.26 -2.10 -22.32
CA ASP A 423 17.40 -2.29 -23.23
C ASP A 423 17.02 -2.86 -24.61
N LEU A 424 15.89 -3.57 -24.72
CA LEU A 424 15.44 -4.13 -26.01
C LEU A 424 14.84 -3.06 -26.93
N ILE A 425 14.35 -1.92 -26.43
CA ILE A 425 13.89 -0.84 -27.31
C ILE A 425 15.06 0.03 -27.79
N HIS A 426 16.08 0.21 -26.96
CA HIS A 426 17.24 1.04 -27.29
C HIS A 426 17.99 0.54 -28.54
N THR A 427 17.92 -0.76 -28.81
CA THR A 427 18.52 -1.39 -29.99
C THR A 427 17.66 -1.26 -31.27
N HIS A 428 16.35 -1.02 -31.14
CA HIS A 428 15.41 -1.00 -32.29
C HIS A 428 14.84 0.38 -32.61
N GLY A 429 14.99 1.36 -31.72
CA GLY A 429 14.49 2.72 -31.88
C GLY A 429 13.01 2.89 -31.52
N TRP A 430 12.54 4.15 -31.55
CA TRP A 430 11.18 4.53 -31.15
C TRP A 430 10.19 4.42 -32.32
N PHE A 431 8.97 3.96 -32.05
CA PHE A 431 7.92 3.89 -33.06
C PHE A 431 7.31 5.28 -33.29
N LYS A 432 7.52 5.85 -34.49
CA LYS A 432 7.11 7.23 -34.85
C LYS A 432 5.62 7.53 -34.66
N THR A 433 4.76 6.52 -34.75
CA THR A 433 3.31 6.65 -34.61
C THR A 433 2.83 6.46 -33.17
N ILE A 434 3.73 6.36 -32.20
CA ILE A 434 3.45 6.24 -30.77
C ILE A 434 4.17 7.40 -30.06
N PRO A 435 3.50 8.15 -29.16
CA PRO A 435 4.19 9.17 -28.39
C PRO A 435 5.32 8.57 -27.54
N LYS A 436 6.44 9.27 -27.41
CA LYS A 436 7.62 8.77 -26.68
C LYS A 436 7.36 8.55 -25.19
N TYR A 437 6.40 9.25 -24.61
CA TYR A 437 6.04 9.13 -23.19
C TYR A 437 5.18 7.88 -22.87
N MET A 438 4.67 7.17 -23.88
CA MET A 438 3.89 5.93 -23.70
C MET A 438 4.85 4.74 -23.54
N HIS A 439 5.25 4.44 -22.31
CA HIS A 439 6.25 3.42 -22.02
C HIS A 439 5.81 2.05 -22.52
N MET A 440 4.66 1.54 -22.10
CA MET A 440 4.21 0.19 -22.45
C MET A 440 3.94 0.03 -23.95
N LEU A 441 3.36 1.05 -24.60
CA LEU A 441 3.12 1.01 -26.05
C LEU A 441 4.41 1.06 -26.88
N GLN A 442 5.46 1.72 -26.39
CA GLN A 442 6.75 1.76 -27.08
C GLN A 442 7.52 0.45 -26.90
N HIS A 443 7.44 -0.16 -25.71
CA HIS A 443 8.22 -1.34 -25.35
C HIS A 443 7.49 -2.62 -25.78
N VAL A 444 7.52 -2.93 -27.08
CA VAL A 444 6.91 -4.16 -27.66
C VAL A 444 7.91 -5.27 -27.98
N TYR A 445 9.19 -5.04 -27.75
CA TYR A 445 10.19 -6.11 -27.82
C TYR A 445 10.22 -6.82 -26.47
N ARG A 446 9.92 -8.12 -26.49
CA ARG A 446 9.98 -8.98 -25.32
C ARG A 446 11.00 -10.09 -25.50
N SER A 447 11.42 -10.66 -24.39
CA SER A 447 12.13 -11.93 -24.39
C SER A 447 11.33 -13.00 -25.12
N LYS A 448 12.00 -13.80 -25.96
CA LYS A 448 11.39 -14.93 -26.67
C LYS A 448 10.85 -15.98 -25.69
N ASN A 449 11.62 -16.25 -24.65
CA ASN A 449 11.33 -17.27 -23.65
C ASN A 449 10.45 -16.74 -22.52
N TYR A 450 9.47 -17.55 -22.12
CA TYR A 450 8.70 -17.36 -20.90
C TYR A 450 9.47 -17.85 -19.67
N THR A 451 9.12 -17.35 -18.47
CA THR A 451 9.64 -17.92 -17.22
C THR A 451 9.26 -19.39 -17.08
N LYS A 452 9.93 -20.15 -16.21
CA LYS A 452 9.52 -21.55 -15.94
C LYS A 452 8.10 -21.59 -15.34
N PRO A 453 7.34 -22.69 -15.52
CA PRO A 453 6.01 -22.82 -14.92
C PRO A 453 6.00 -22.46 -13.43
N ASN A 454 4.97 -21.74 -12.99
CA ASN A 454 4.78 -21.24 -11.62
C ASN A 454 5.83 -20.22 -11.11
N GLN A 455 6.81 -19.81 -11.92
CA GLN A 455 7.78 -18.78 -11.54
C GLN A 455 7.34 -17.39 -11.98
N TYR A 456 7.30 -16.46 -11.01
CA TYR A 456 6.95 -15.05 -11.23
C TYR A 456 5.57 -14.85 -11.89
N VAL A 457 4.67 -15.83 -11.75
CA VAL A 457 3.32 -15.75 -12.31
C VAL A 457 2.49 -14.70 -11.58
N LYS A 458 1.44 -14.23 -12.23
CA LYS A 458 0.35 -13.50 -11.59
C LYS A 458 -0.96 -14.20 -11.88
N CYS A 459 -1.95 -13.98 -11.04
CA CYS A 459 -3.19 -14.72 -11.11
C CYS A 459 -4.40 -13.80 -11.03
N PHE A 460 -5.50 -14.25 -11.64
CA PHE A 460 -6.83 -13.92 -11.15
C PHE A 460 -7.16 -14.86 -9.99
N HIS A 461 -7.26 -14.32 -8.79
CA HIS A 461 -7.63 -15.04 -7.58
C HIS A 461 -9.14 -15.07 -7.43
N ASN A 462 -9.68 -16.25 -7.08
CA ASN A 462 -11.10 -16.43 -6.79
C ASN A 462 -11.36 -16.14 -5.29
N PRO A 463 -12.08 -15.06 -4.93
CA PRO A 463 -12.31 -14.70 -3.53
C PRO A 463 -13.15 -15.73 -2.76
N GLU A 464 -13.94 -16.57 -3.44
CA GLU A 464 -14.69 -17.65 -2.80
C GLU A 464 -13.80 -18.81 -2.32
N ARG A 465 -12.55 -18.89 -2.80
CA ARG A 465 -11.65 -20.01 -2.53
C ARG A 465 -10.33 -19.62 -1.87
N ALA A 466 -9.76 -18.46 -2.19
CA ALA A 466 -8.49 -18.05 -1.60
C ALA A 466 -8.67 -17.65 -0.13
N LEU A 467 -7.87 -18.23 0.78
CA LEU A 467 -7.87 -17.86 2.21
C LEU A 467 -6.79 -16.81 2.50
N THR A 468 -5.58 -17.01 1.97
CA THR A 468 -4.51 -16.03 2.05
C THR A 468 -3.73 -15.96 0.74
N LEU A 469 -3.25 -14.77 0.41
CA LEU A 469 -2.54 -14.48 -0.83
C LEU A 469 -1.08 -14.12 -0.59
N HIS A 470 -0.25 -14.47 -1.56
CA HIS A 470 1.08 -13.92 -1.83
C HIS A 470 1.06 -13.22 -3.20
N ASN A 471 2.07 -12.40 -3.48
CA ASN A 471 2.19 -11.61 -4.71
C ASN A 471 1.98 -12.40 -6.02
N HIS A 472 2.26 -13.71 -6.01
CA HIS A 472 2.19 -14.57 -7.20
C HIS A 472 1.04 -15.59 -7.17
N PHE A 473 0.64 -16.09 -6.00
CA PHE A 473 -0.29 -17.21 -5.87
C PHE A 473 -0.92 -17.26 -4.46
N PRO A 474 -2.04 -17.98 -4.27
CA PRO A 474 -2.61 -18.21 -2.94
C PRO A 474 -1.67 -19.05 -2.06
N LEU A 475 -1.38 -18.61 -0.83
CA LEU A 475 -0.61 -19.38 0.15
C LEU A 475 -1.48 -20.41 0.88
N ALA A 476 -2.75 -20.09 1.08
CA ALA A 476 -3.74 -20.99 1.65
C ALA A 476 -5.11 -20.77 1.00
N CYS A 477 -5.93 -21.81 1.01
CA CYS A 477 -7.24 -21.82 0.38
C CYS A 477 -8.29 -22.42 1.33
N LEU A 478 -9.53 -22.00 1.16
CA LEU A 478 -10.70 -22.63 1.75
C LEU A 478 -10.88 -24.03 1.14
N SER A 479 -11.36 -25.00 1.93
CA SER A 479 -11.48 -26.42 1.58
C SER A 479 -10.15 -27.19 1.46
N GLN A 480 -10.08 -28.27 0.67
CA GLN A 480 -8.87 -29.10 0.52
C GLN A 480 -7.90 -28.49 -0.49
N GLY A 481 -6.71 -28.11 -0.02
CA GLY A 481 -5.58 -27.69 -0.86
C GLY A 481 -5.81 -26.44 -1.71
N CYS A 482 -4.74 -25.81 -2.18
CA CYS A 482 -4.86 -24.75 -3.18
C CYS A 482 -4.82 -25.35 -4.57
N THR A 483 -5.89 -25.13 -5.34
CA THR A 483 -5.97 -25.50 -6.75
C THR A 483 -5.69 -24.29 -7.62
N SER A 484 -4.80 -24.43 -8.60
CA SER A 484 -4.51 -23.40 -9.58
C SER A 484 -4.65 -23.97 -10.99
N TYR A 485 -5.28 -23.22 -11.88
CA TYR A 485 -5.24 -23.50 -13.32
C TYR A 485 -4.12 -22.68 -13.94
N ALA A 486 -3.26 -23.32 -14.74
CA ALA A 486 -2.25 -22.61 -15.51
C ALA A 486 -2.78 -22.33 -16.92
N MET A 487 -2.94 -21.04 -17.25
CA MET A 487 -3.43 -20.64 -18.57
C MET A 487 -2.38 -20.95 -19.65
N ASP A 488 -2.85 -21.34 -20.83
CA ASP A 488 -1.99 -21.44 -22.00
C ASP A 488 -1.51 -20.03 -22.38
N THR A 489 -0.23 -19.91 -22.73
CA THR A 489 0.35 -18.67 -23.27
C THR A 489 -0.33 -18.17 -24.55
N ALA A 490 -1.07 -19.03 -25.25
CA ALA A 490 -1.89 -18.67 -26.39
C ALA A 490 -3.22 -18.00 -26.01
N ASP A 491 -3.67 -18.11 -24.76
CA ASP A 491 -4.86 -17.43 -24.25
C ASP A 491 -4.48 -16.08 -23.61
N ALA A 492 -3.47 -16.09 -22.73
CA ALA A 492 -2.97 -14.90 -22.05
C ALA A 492 -1.52 -15.07 -21.60
N HIS A 493 -0.82 -13.95 -21.45
CA HIS A 493 0.46 -13.92 -20.76
C HIS A 493 0.57 -12.71 -19.82
N LEU A 494 1.54 -12.75 -18.91
CA LEU A 494 1.86 -11.64 -18.03
C LEU A 494 3.01 -10.85 -18.65
N GLN A 495 2.72 -9.65 -19.10
CA GLN A 495 3.71 -8.70 -19.59
C GLN A 495 4.36 -8.00 -18.40
N HIS A 496 5.67 -8.16 -18.26
CA HIS A 496 6.45 -7.52 -17.19
C HIS A 496 7.45 -6.54 -17.76
N TYR A 497 7.17 -5.25 -17.61
CA TYR A 497 7.94 -4.14 -18.15
C TYR A 497 9.04 -3.73 -17.18
N ARG A 498 10.31 -3.84 -17.58
CA ARG A 498 11.44 -3.66 -16.65
C ARG A 498 12.56 -2.88 -17.28
N ALA A 499 13.15 -1.97 -16.52
CA ALA A 499 14.41 -1.33 -16.90
C ALA A 499 15.52 -2.37 -17.13
N ASP A 500 15.66 -3.32 -16.19
CA ASP A 500 16.69 -4.35 -16.23
C ASP A 500 16.22 -5.64 -15.53
N CYS A 501 16.89 -6.76 -15.82
CA CYS A 501 16.84 -8.01 -15.08
C CYS A 501 17.15 -7.80 -13.60
N VAL A 502 16.28 -8.32 -12.72
CA VAL A 502 16.56 -8.35 -11.28
C VAL A 502 17.75 -9.24 -10.93
N LYS A 503 18.35 -8.97 -9.76
CA LYS A 503 19.44 -9.78 -9.19
C LYS A 503 19.14 -11.28 -9.20
N THR A 504 17.89 -11.70 -8.96
CA THR A 504 17.48 -13.11 -8.97
C THR A 504 17.46 -13.76 -10.35
N LEU A 505 17.43 -12.97 -11.42
CA LEU A 505 17.48 -13.43 -12.80
C LEU A 505 18.87 -13.31 -13.41
N LYS A 506 19.87 -12.72 -12.74
CA LYS A 506 21.19 -12.47 -13.33
C LYS A 506 21.82 -13.67 -14.04
N LYS A 507 21.60 -14.89 -13.53
CA LYS A 507 22.13 -16.13 -14.12
C LYS A 507 21.47 -16.51 -15.44
N THR A 508 20.19 -16.19 -15.63
CA THR A 508 19.40 -16.51 -16.84
C THR A 508 19.07 -15.26 -17.67
N CYS A 509 19.48 -14.08 -17.22
CA CYS A 509 19.19 -12.80 -17.84
C CYS A 509 19.74 -12.73 -19.27
N THR A 510 20.92 -13.30 -19.49
CA THR A 510 21.53 -13.39 -20.82
C THR A 510 20.59 -14.08 -21.81
N GLU A 511 19.93 -15.18 -21.41
CA GLU A 511 18.97 -15.91 -22.25
C GLU A 511 17.73 -15.05 -22.58
N PHE A 512 17.25 -14.26 -21.62
CA PHE A 512 16.11 -13.36 -21.80
C PHE A 512 16.45 -12.13 -22.65
N ARG A 513 17.73 -11.71 -22.70
CA ARG A 513 18.20 -10.56 -23.47
C ARG A 513 18.59 -10.91 -24.90
N GLN A 514 19.29 -12.04 -25.11
CA GLN A 514 19.89 -12.38 -26.40
C GLN A 514 18.86 -12.67 -27.50
N ASN A 515 17.70 -13.23 -27.12
CA ASN A 515 16.65 -13.59 -28.07
C ASN A 515 15.38 -12.80 -27.76
N SER A 516 15.14 -11.75 -28.55
CA SER A 516 13.91 -10.96 -28.47
C SER A 516 12.98 -11.23 -29.66
N VAL A 517 11.69 -11.02 -29.43
CA VAL A 517 10.65 -11.06 -30.47
C VAL A 517 9.77 -9.83 -30.30
N ILE A 518 9.20 -9.36 -31.41
CA ILE A 518 8.20 -8.29 -31.37
C ILE A 518 6.85 -8.86 -30.96
N ASP A 519 6.19 -8.19 -30.01
CA ASP A 519 4.86 -8.52 -29.53
C ASP A 519 4.00 -7.25 -29.48
N THR A 520 3.20 -7.09 -30.53
CA THR A 520 2.36 -5.91 -30.74
C THR A 520 0.95 -6.07 -30.14
N THR A 521 0.73 -7.08 -29.29
CA THR A 521 -0.61 -7.37 -28.74
C THR A 521 -1.24 -6.16 -28.06
N ILE A 522 -0.43 -5.38 -27.32
CA ILE A 522 -0.88 -4.15 -26.65
C ILE A 522 -1.35 -3.06 -27.63
N TRP A 523 -0.87 -3.05 -28.89
CA TRP A 523 -1.26 -2.05 -29.88
C TRP A 523 -2.72 -2.16 -30.32
N ARG A 524 -3.41 -3.25 -29.98
CA ARG A 524 -4.87 -3.35 -30.14
C ARG A 524 -5.61 -2.22 -29.42
N TYR A 525 -5.04 -1.72 -28.32
CA TYR A 525 -5.62 -0.65 -27.50
C TYR A 525 -4.96 0.70 -27.77
N LYS A 526 -4.06 0.80 -28.75
CA LYS A 526 -3.18 1.96 -28.98
C LYS A 526 -3.96 3.28 -29.06
N ARG A 527 -5.01 3.35 -29.88
CA ARG A 527 -5.77 4.59 -30.10
C ARG A 527 -6.44 5.07 -28.81
N ASP A 528 -7.20 4.18 -28.19
CA ASP A 528 -7.95 4.47 -26.97
C ASP A 528 -7.03 4.80 -25.80
N LEU A 529 -5.93 4.04 -25.65
CA LEU A 529 -4.97 4.23 -24.57
C LEU A 529 -4.21 5.56 -24.71
N ILE A 530 -3.71 5.89 -25.91
CA ILE A 530 -3.07 7.19 -26.15
C ILE A 530 -4.04 8.32 -25.82
N SER A 531 -5.27 8.27 -26.34
CA SER A 531 -6.26 9.33 -26.09
C SER A 531 -6.54 9.53 -24.59
N ARG A 532 -6.82 8.45 -23.85
CA ARG A 532 -7.10 8.51 -22.41
C ARG A 532 -5.92 9.04 -21.62
N VAL A 533 -4.72 8.52 -21.88
CA VAL A 533 -3.50 8.94 -21.17
C VAL A 533 -3.18 10.40 -21.47
N SER A 534 -3.19 10.83 -22.73
CA SER A 534 -2.93 12.22 -23.10
C SER A 534 -3.92 13.18 -22.45
N ASN A 535 -5.21 12.83 -22.40
CA ASN A 535 -6.23 13.65 -21.77
C ASN A 535 -5.99 13.78 -20.25
N THR A 536 -5.73 12.65 -19.57
CA THR A 536 -5.45 12.66 -18.13
C THR A 536 -4.19 13.48 -17.83
N LEU A 537 -3.10 13.26 -18.56
CA LEU A 537 -1.84 14.01 -18.40
C LEU A 537 -2.04 15.52 -18.63
N SER A 538 -2.82 15.90 -19.63
CA SER A 538 -3.19 17.30 -19.90
C SER A 538 -3.99 17.89 -18.74
N SER A 539 -5.03 17.19 -18.27
CA SER A 539 -5.87 17.65 -17.16
C SER A 539 -5.11 17.83 -15.85
N LEU A 540 -4.05 17.05 -15.68
CA LEU A 540 -3.16 17.12 -14.54
C LEU A 540 -2.00 18.10 -14.77
N GLY A 541 -1.90 18.79 -15.90
CA GLY A 541 -0.84 19.75 -16.17
C GLY A 541 0.56 19.11 -16.25
N PHE A 542 0.67 17.88 -16.74
CA PHE A 542 1.96 17.28 -17.11
C PHE A 542 2.45 17.74 -18.49
N PHE A 543 1.57 18.37 -19.28
CA PHE A 543 1.94 19.06 -20.51
C PHE A 543 1.88 20.58 -20.30
N PRO A 544 2.67 21.36 -21.05
CA PRO A 544 2.54 22.81 -21.08
C PRO A 544 1.10 23.20 -21.43
N ALA A 545 0.59 24.27 -20.81
CA ALA A 545 -0.64 24.90 -21.27
C ALA A 545 -0.42 25.36 -22.71
N ILE A 546 -1.33 24.96 -23.62
CA ILE A 546 -1.31 25.36 -25.03
C ILE A 546 -1.87 26.76 -25.16
#